data_AF-Q2W887-F1
#
_entry.id   AF-Q2W887-F1
#
_cell.length_a   1.000
_cell.length_b   1.000
_cell.length_c   1.000
_cell.angle_alpha   90.00
_cell.angle_beta   90.00
_cell.angle_gamma   90.00
#
_symmetry.space_group_name_H-M   'P 1'
#
loop_
_entity.id
_entity.type
_entity.pdbx_description
1 polymer ?
#
loop_
_entity_poly.entity_id
_entity_poly.type
_entity_poly.pdbx_seq_one_letter_code
_entity_poly.pdbx_strand_id
1 'polypeptide(L)'
;MRIWSEATQVDPSLPQRTCFVLVTTGVTPEGQAAAKLRSLHLCTRDPVGAADTLTKVAEGGRNAALLPAYSAFLALTPTMRIALLSAVEVLDGHATLADLNQVIEDGPLRIIAPRGKAAQARELLEGWWWPRICTALMEKPSAPISILDLEAKLDDIRDQMKRDALVADFEHADLPDTHEAEYEGRPFVRQLKAIGVGGNRIQFAKRDFYRAFAQRSKWVREHVVLDGEITHFEATLIEEWQPRFERMRERHAGEPTDSTTLRHAGQDLYQWVESDTHFPFRAQVHRFLNVGSYHMLANELKVGWHRDFADLCKDEDG
;
A
#
# COMPACT_ATOMS: atom_id res chain seq x y z
N MET A 1 38.47 -13.53 1.66
CA MET A 1 39.35 -14.38 0.82
C MET A 1 39.65 -15.74 1.41
N ARG A 2 40.29 -15.88 2.59
CA ARG A 2 40.65 -17.21 3.14
C ARG A 2 39.51 -18.25 3.11
N ILE A 3 38.37 -17.91 3.72
CA ILE A 3 37.20 -18.80 3.81
C ILE A 3 36.71 -19.23 2.43
N TRP A 4 36.63 -18.30 1.47
CA TRP A 4 36.17 -18.58 0.12
C TRP A 4 37.19 -19.40 -0.69
N SER A 5 38.49 -19.18 -0.47
CA SER A 5 39.55 -19.98 -1.09
C SER A 5 39.54 -21.42 -0.59
N GLU A 6 39.44 -21.62 0.72
CA GLU A 6 39.33 -22.96 1.33
C GLU A 6 38.06 -23.67 0.82
N ALA A 7 36.92 -22.98 0.78
CA ALA A 7 35.66 -23.54 0.25
C ALA A 7 35.74 -23.90 -1.24
N THR A 8 36.38 -23.07 -2.07
CA THR A 8 36.56 -23.32 -3.51
C THR A 8 37.56 -24.44 -3.77
N GLN A 9 38.52 -24.65 -2.87
CA GLN A 9 39.45 -25.77 -2.96
C GLN A 9 38.74 -27.10 -2.66
N VAL A 10 37.82 -27.11 -1.70
CA VAL A 10 37.00 -28.28 -1.37
C VAL A 10 35.96 -28.55 -2.46
N ASP A 11 35.34 -27.50 -3.00
CA ASP A 11 34.36 -27.59 -4.09
C ASP A 11 34.69 -26.60 -5.23
N PRO A 12 35.38 -27.08 -6.29
CA PRO A 12 35.75 -26.24 -7.44
C PRO A 12 34.57 -25.68 -8.24
N SER A 13 33.37 -26.25 -8.09
CA SER A 13 32.16 -25.79 -8.79
C SER A 13 31.42 -24.66 -8.07
N LEU A 14 31.79 -24.37 -6.82
CA LEU A 14 31.14 -23.36 -5.97
C LEU A 14 31.04 -21.96 -6.62
N PRO A 15 32.10 -21.43 -7.27
CA PRO A 15 32.03 -20.11 -7.92
C PRO A 15 31.05 -20.04 -9.11
N GLN A 16 30.60 -21.17 -9.65
CA GLN A 16 29.64 -21.20 -10.76
C GLN A 16 28.18 -21.08 -10.29
N ARG A 17 27.91 -21.39 -9.02
CA ARG A 17 26.55 -21.45 -8.45
C ARG A 17 26.30 -20.46 -7.32
N THR A 18 27.32 -19.70 -6.92
CA THR A 18 27.25 -18.80 -5.77
C THR A 18 27.97 -17.51 -6.07
N CYS A 19 27.30 -16.38 -5.83
CA CYS A 19 27.93 -15.06 -5.82
C CYS A 19 28.42 -14.75 -4.40
N PHE A 20 29.68 -14.31 -4.28
CA PHE A 20 30.29 -13.93 -3.01
C PHE A 20 30.31 -12.41 -2.90
N VAL A 21 29.51 -11.87 -2.00
CA VAL A 21 29.37 -10.42 -1.84
C VAL A 21 30.20 -9.93 -0.66
N LEU A 22 31.04 -8.94 -0.89
CA LEU A 22 31.75 -8.20 0.16
C LEU A 22 31.16 -6.80 0.27
N VAL A 23 30.52 -6.49 1.39
CA VAL A 23 29.91 -5.19 1.66
C VAL A 23 30.82 -4.36 2.55
N THR A 24 31.08 -3.11 2.18
CA THR A 24 31.86 -2.17 2.98
C THR A 24 31.31 -0.75 2.94
N THR A 25 31.41 -0.04 4.06
CA THR A 25 31.03 1.37 4.18
C THR A 25 32.11 2.32 3.65
N GLY A 26 33.37 1.87 3.56
CA GLY A 26 34.45 2.63 2.97
C GLY A 26 34.37 2.65 1.45
N VAL A 27 34.82 3.72 0.81
CA VAL A 27 35.01 3.74 -0.64
C VAL A 27 36.37 3.10 -0.95
N THR A 28 36.38 2.13 -1.86
CA THR A 28 37.64 1.48 -2.23
C THR A 28 38.50 2.47 -3.04
N PRO A 29 39.80 2.60 -2.78
CA PRO A 29 40.66 3.43 -3.62
C PRO A 29 40.84 2.85 -5.04
N GLU A 30 40.91 3.71 -6.05
CA GLU A 30 41.21 3.29 -7.42
C GLU A 30 42.58 2.60 -7.51
N GLY A 31 42.70 1.59 -8.38
CA GLY A 31 43.94 0.82 -8.57
C GLY A 31 44.15 -0.36 -7.62
N GLN A 32 43.34 -0.50 -6.56
CA GLN A 32 43.37 -1.70 -5.71
C GLN A 32 42.61 -2.88 -6.33
N ALA A 33 42.96 -4.10 -5.92
CA ALA A 33 42.29 -5.32 -6.38
C ALA A 33 40.77 -5.30 -6.12
N ALA A 34 40.32 -4.73 -5.00
CA ALA A 34 38.91 -4.60 -4.66
C ALA A 34 38.15 -3.63 -5.59
N ALA A 35 38.81 -2.58 -6.10
CA ALA A 35 38.18 -1.66 -7.06
C ALA A 35 37.88 -2.33 -8.41
N LYS A 36 38.72 -3.29 -8.81
CA LYS A 36 38.53 -4.10 -10.03
C LYS A 36 37.39 -5.11 -9.94
N LEU A 37 36.81 -5.29 -8.74
CA LEU A 37 35.74 -6.25 -8.47
C LEU A 37 34.40 -5.56 -8.14
N ARG A 38 34.28 -4.24 -8.35
CA ARG A 38 33.03 -3.51 -8.07
C ARG A 38 31.90 -3.92 -9.01
N SER A 39 30.71 -4.12 -8.44
CA SER A 39 29.50 -4.53 -9.17
C SER A 39 28.83 -3.37 -9.93
N LEU A 40 28.90 -2.14 -9.41
CA LEU A 40 28.20 -0.95 -9.95
C LEU A 40 28.72 -0.45 -11.32
N HIS A 41 29.87 -0.96 -11.78
CA HIS A 41 30.50 -0.54 -13.04
C HIS A 41 30.94 -1.76 -13.84
N LEU A 42 29.99 -2.40 -14.55
CA LEU A 42 30.26 -3.55 -15.42
C LEU A 42 31.40 -3.29 -16.44
N CYS A 43 31.62 -2.04 -16.83
CA CYS A 43 32.67 -1.64 -17.79
C CYS A 43 34.09 -1.60 -17.19
N THR A 44 34.25 -1.62 -15.86
CA THR A 44 35.56 -1.51 -15.19
C THR A 44 35.94 -2.79 -14.43
N ARG A 45 35.12 -3.84 -14.53
CA ARG A 45 35.33 -5.09 -13.80
C ARG A 45 36.40 -5.93 -14.51
N ASP A 46 37.48 -6.23 -13.78
CA ASP A 46 38.64 -6.98 -14.28
C ASP A 46 39.04 -8.06 -13.27
N PRO A 47 38.38 -9.24 -13.31
CA PRO A 47 38.69 -10.34 -12.39
C PRO A 47 40.09 -10.94 -12.64
N VAL A 48 40.60 -10.85 -13.88
CA VAL A 48 41.93 -11.36 -14.23
C VAL A 48 43.01 -10.46 -13.62
N GLY A 49 42.95 -9.16 -13.85
CA GLY A 49 43.90 -8.23 -13.25
C GLY A 49 43.73 -8.08 -11.74
N ALA A 50 42.55 -8.40 -11.17
CA ALA A 50 42.40 -8.57 -9.73
C ALA A 50 43.15 -9.81 -9.22
N ALA A 51 43.07 -10.94 -9.93
CA ALA A 51 43.79 -12.17 -9.60
C ALA A 51 45.31 -11.96 -9.61
N ASP A 52 45.83 -11.25 -10.61
CA ASP A 52 47.26 -10.94 -10.72
C ASP A 52 47.73 -10.05 -9.58
N THR A 53 46.94 -9.02 -9.25
CA THR A 53 47.26 -8.09 -8.16
C THR A 53 47.28 -8.82 -6.82
N LEU A 54 46.28 -9.67 -6.55
CA LEU A 54 46.20 -10.46 -5.33
C LEU A 54 47.29 -11.54 -5.25
N THR A 55 47.67 -12.14 -6.38
CA THR A 55 48.76 -13.12 -6.44
C THR A 55 50.09 -12.47 -6.08
N LYS A 56 50.41 -11.31 -6.67
CA LYS A 56 51.62 -10.53 -6.33
C LYS A 56 51.67 -10.14 -4.85
N VAL A 57 50.53 -9.75 -4.28
CA VAL A 57 50.43 -9.41 -2.85
C VAL A 57 50.62 -10.65 -1.97
N ALA A 58 50.08 -11.81 -2.36
CA ALA A 58 50.23 -13.06 -1.62
C ALA A 58 51.67 -13.60 -1.66
N GLU A 59 52.38 -13.44 -2.77
CA GLU A 59 53.79 -13.84 -2.93
C GLU A 59 54.75 -12.89 -2.20
N GLY A 60 54.46 -11.57 -2.19
CA GLY A 60 55.30 -10.57 -1.53
C GLY A 60 54.94 -10.28 -0.07
N GLY A 61 53.81 -10.82 0.42
CA GLY A 61 53.21 -10.46 1.71
C GLY A 61 53.99 -11.01 2.91
N ARG A 62 54.50 -10.12 3.77
CA ARG A 62 55.20 -10.49 5.03
C ARG A 62 54.34 -10.39 6.29
N ASN A 63 53.03 -10.11 6.15
CA ASN A 63 52.16 -9.94 7.31
C ASN A 63 51.80 -11.29 7.93
N ALA A 64 52.30 -11.55 9.14
CA ALA A 64 52.14 -12.81 9.86
C ALA A 64 50.66 -13.22 10.08
N ALA A 65 49.76 -12.26 10.27
CA ALA A 65 48.35 -12.54 10.49
C ALA A 65 47.61 -13.00 9.21
N LEU A 66 48.12 -12.63 8.04
CA LEU A 66 47.50 -12.93 6.73
C LEU A 66 48.16 -14.13 6.02
N LEU A 67 49.23 -14.69 6.58
CA LEU A 67 49.90 -15.89 6.04
C LEU A 67 48.91 -17.03 5.70
N PRO A 68 47.94 -17.39 6.56
CA PRO A 68 46.99 -18.45 6.24
C PRO A 68 46.06 -18.08 5.07
N ALA A 69 45.78 -16.80 4.86
CA ALA A 69 44.97 -16.34 3.74
C ALA A 69 45.77 -16.38 2.42
N TYR A 70 47.05 -16.03 2.47
CA TYR A 70 47.94 -16.12 1.31
C TYR A 70 48.15 -17.56 0.88
N SER A 71 48.43 -18.47 1.81
CA SER A 71 48.60 -19.90 1.50
C SER A 71 47.35 -20.52 0.90
N ALA A 72 46.17 -20.25 1.47
CA ALA A 72 44.90 -20.75 0.95
C ALA A 72 44.60 -20.23 -0.47
N PHE A 73 44.90 -18.95 -0.76
CA PHE A 73 44.71 -18.40 -2.11
C PHE A 73 45.74 -18.95 -3.11
N LEU A 74 47.00 -19.12 -2.69
CA LEU A 74 48.05 -19.66 -3.54
C LEU A 74 47.87 -21.16 -3.85
N ALA A 75 47.20 -21.90 -2.96
CA ALA A 75 46.86 -23.31 -3.19
C ALA A 75 45.88 -23.52 -4.35
N LEU A 76 45.11 -22.49 -4.73
CA LEU A 76 44.23 -22.53 -5.90
C LEU A 76 45.04 -22.40 -7.20
N THR A 77 44.64 -23.15 -8.23
CA THR A 77 45.18 -22.98 -9.59
C THR A 77 44.85 -21.59 -10.14
N PRO A 78 45.62 -21.05 -11.11
CA PRO A 78 45.33 -19.76 -11.72
C PRO A 78 43.89 -19.65 -12.26
N THR A 79 43.40 -20.71 -12.90
CA THR A 79 42.03 -20.78 -13.41
C THR A 79 40.99 -20.72 -12.29
N MET A 80 41.23 -21.42 -11.17
CA MET A 80 40.33 -21.38 -10.01
C MET A 80 40.32 -20.01 -9.32
N ARG A 81 41.47 -19.30 -9.27
CA ARG A 81 41.53 -17.94 -8.72
C ARG A 81 40.69 -16.97 -9.54
N ILE A 82 40.79 -17.04 -10.88
CA ILE A 82 40.00 -16.21 -11.78
C ILE A 82 38.51 -16.57 -11.64
N ALA A 83 38.15 -17.85 -11.59
CA ALA A 83 36.77 -18.29 -11.41
C ALA A 83 36.17 -17.79 -10.08
N LEU A 84 36.92 -17.92 -8.98
CA LEU A 84 36.51 -17.39 -7.67
C LEU A 84 36.30 -15.89 -7.73
N LEU A 85 37.26 -15.12 -8.26
CA LEU A 85 37.15 -13.66 -8.33
C LEU A 85 36.07 -13.19 -9.31
N SER A 86 35.77 -13.99 -10.33
CA SER A 86 34.64 -13.75 -11.24
C SER A 86 33.29 -13.93 -10.55
N ALA A 87 33.23 -14.68 -9.45
CA ALA A 87 32.05 -14.84 -8.60
C ALA A 87 32.02 -13.86 -7.42
N VAL A 88 33.11 -13.12 -7.17
CA VAL A 88 33.18 -12.12 -6.09
C VAL A 88 32.70 -10.77 -6.59
N GLU A 89 31.85 -10.14 -5.79
CA GLU A 89 31.36 -8.78 -5.98
C GLU A 89 31.68 -7.92 -4.77
N VAL A 90 32.30 -6.77 -5.01
CA VAL A 90 32.57 -5.76 -3.98
C VAL A 90 31.53 -4.65 -4.08
N LEU A 91 30.82 -4.45 -2.98
CA LEU A 91 29.83 -3.42 -2.77
C LEU A 91 30.40 -2.40 -1.79
N ASP A 92 30.98 -1.32 -2.31
CA ASP A 92 31.61 -0.26 -1.51
C ASP A 92 30.73 0.99 -1.40
N GLY A 93 31.11 1.92 -0.53
CA GLY A 93 30.36 3.16 -0.30
C GLY A 93 28.93 2.95 0.21
N HIS A 94 28.64 1.81 0.84
CA HIS A 94 27.31 1.54 1.38
C HIS A 94 27.02 2.37 2.64
N ALA A 95 25.73 2.57 2.89
CA ALA A 95 25.23 3.39 3.99
C ALA A 95 25.83 2.94 5.33
N THR A 96 26.12 3.91 6.20
CA THR A 96 26.51 3.61 7.57
C THR A 96 25.30 3.16 8.38
N LEU A 97 25.54 2.59 9.57
CA LEU A 97 24.45 2.20 10.47
C LEU A 97 23.55 3.39 10.85
N ALA A 98 24.09 4.61 10.88
CA ALA A 98 23.33 5.82 11.18
C ALA A 98 22.33 6.17 10.05
N ASP A 99 22.69 5.91 8.81
CA ASP A 99 21.89 6.28 7.62
C ASP A 99 21.04 5.11 7.10
N LEU A 100 21.26 3.89 7.62
CA LEU A 100 20.70 2.66 7.09
C LEU A 100 19.16 2.70 7.04
N ASN A 101 18.52 3.22 8.09
CA ASN A 101 17.07 3.33 8.16
C ASN A 101 16.52 4.16 7.00
N GLN A 102 17.15 5.31 6.76
CA GLN A 102 16.73 6.24 5.71
C GLN A 102 16.96 5.66 4.32
N VAL A 103 18.06 4.93 4.10
CA VAL A 103 18.31 4.25 2.82
C VAL A 103 17.29 3.15 2.54
N ILE A 104 16.89 2.39 3.56
CA ILE A 104 15.86 1.36 3.42
C ILE A 104 14.49 1.99 3.13
N GLU A 105 14.15 3.06 3.85
CA GLU A 105 12.89 3.80 3.71
C GLU A 105 12.77 4.49 2.34
N ASP A 106 13.81 5.21 1.91
CA ASP A 106 13.82 5.98 0.67
C ASP A 106 14.03 5.11 -0.58
N GLY A 107 14.64 3.93 -0.42
CA GLY A 107 14.91 2.98 -1.49
C GLY A 107 13.75 1.99 -1.69
N PRO A 108 13.92 0.71 -1.29
CA PRO A 108 12.96 -0.35 -1.59
C PRO A 108 11.59 -0.14 -0.95
N LEU A 109 11.53 0.37 0.28
CA LEU A 109 10.24 0.49 0.99
C LEU A 109 9.39 1.66 0.51
N ARG A 110 9.99 2.68 -0.09
CA ARG A 110 9.26 3.79 -0.73
C ARG A 110 8.27 3.33 -1.80
N ILE A 111 8.60 2.24 -2.49
CA ILE A 111 7.76 1.67 -3.56
C ILE A 111 6.70 0.73 -2.98
N ILE A 112 7.03 0.07 -1.86
CA ILE A 112 6.20 -1.00 -1.26
C ILE A 112 5.14 -0.40 -0.32
N ALA A 113 5.49 0.61 0.45
CA ALA A 113 4.63 1.23 1.45
C ALA A 113 3.82 2.41 0.87
N PRO A 114 2.61 2.69 1.39
CA PRO A 114 1.90 3.93 1.10
C PRO A 114 2.73 5.17 1.46
N ARG A 115 2.48 6.29 0.77
CA ARG A 115 3.14 7.59 1.06
C ARG A 115 3.08 7.91 2.55
N GLY A 116 4.22 8.26 3.12
CA GLY A 116 4.35 8.61 4.53
C GLY A 116 4.40 7.43 5.52
N LYS A 117 4.30 6.19 5.06
CA LYS A 117 4.34 4.99 5.92
C LYS A 117 5.61 4.15 5.80
N ALA A 118 6.63 4.61 5.09
CA ALA A 118 7.87 3.85 4.88
C ALA A 118 8.54 3.42 6.20
N ALA A 119 8.57 4.29 7.21
CA ALA A 119 9.11 3.96 8.54
C ALA A 119 8.35 2.81 9.22
N GLN A 120 7.02 2.78 9.11
CA GLN A 120 6.21 1.70 9.67
C GLN A 120 6.46 0.36 8.94
N ALA A 121 6.62 0.40 7.61
CA ALA A 121 7.00 -0.78 6.84
C ALA A 121 8.37 -1.31 7.25
N ARG A 122 9.32 -0.41 7.54
CA ARG A 122 10.68 -0.75 7.99
C ARG A 122 10.64 -1.51 9.31
N GLU A 123 9.91 -1.01 10.31
CA GLU A 123 9.80 -1.65 11.62
C GLU A 123 9.22 -3.07 11.52
N LEU A 124 8.20 -3.28 10.69
CA LEU A 124 7.61 -4.60 10.45
C LEU A 124 8.60 -5.56 9.76
N LEU A 125 9.36 -5.05 8.80
CA LEU A 125 10.38 -5.83 8.10
C LEU A 125 11.53 -6.21 9.05
N GLU A 126 12.05 -5.25 9.82
CA GLU A 126 13.11 -5.46 10.80
C GLU A 126 12.72 -6.47 11.88
N GLY A 127 11.49 -6.37 12.39
CA GLY A 127 10.96 -7.33 13.38
C GLY A 127 10.89 -8.77 12.87
N TRP A 128 10.66 -8.95 11.56
CA TRP A 128 10.68 -10.27 10.91
C TRP A 128 12.09 -10.76 10.55
N TRP A 129 12.97 -9.83 10.18
CA TRP A 129 14.32 -10.10 9.71
C TRP A 129 15.30 -10.43 10.84
N TRP A 130 15.24 -9.68 11.95
CA TRP A 130 16.22 -9.79 13.03
C TRP A 130 16.32 -11.20 13.65
N PRO A 131 15.20 -11.87 14.01
CA PRO A 131 15.28 -13.22 14.57
C PRO A 131 15.92 -14.22 13.58
N ARG A 132 15.67 -14.07 12.28
CA ARG A 132 16.21 -14.95 11.23
C ARG A 132 17.71 -14.80 11.09
N ILE A 133 18.22 -13.56 11.14
CA ILE A 133 19.67 -13.33 11.17
C ILE A 133 20.29 -14.01 12.39
N CYS A 134 19.71 -13.82 13.58
CA CYS A 134 20.23 -14.43 14.80
C CYS A 134 20.31 -15.95 14.67
N THR A 135 19.25 -16.59 14.17
CA THR A 135 19.24 -18.04 13.92
C THR A 135 20.31 -18.45 12.90
N ALA A 136 20.37 -17.78 11.74
CA ALA A 136 21.31 -18.11 10.68
C ALA A 136 22.79 -17.97 11.10
N LEU A 137 23.10 -17.06 12.03
CA LEU A 137 24.45 -16.88 12.59
C LEU A 137 24.82 -17.92 13.65
N MET A 138 23.83 -18.53 14.31
CA MET A 138 24.04 -19.54 15.36
C MET A 138 24.11 -20.97 14.81
N GLU A 139 23.36 -21.25 13.75
CA GLU A 139 23.26 -22.59 13.18
C GLU A 139 24.52 -23.03 12.41
N LYS A 140 24.82 -24.34 12.50
CA LYS A 140 25.88 -25.00 11.73
C LYS A 140 25.33 -26.32 11.15
N PRO A 141 25.15 -26.42 9.82
CA PRO A 141 25.40 -25.40 8.79
C PRO A 141 24.41 -24.22 8.87
N SER A 142 24.83 -23.05 8.41
CA SER A 142 23.97 -21.85 8.36
C SER A 142 22.80 -22.08 7.40
N ALA A 143 21.57 -21.87 7.87
CA ALA A 143 20.40 -21.95 7.03
C ALA A 143 20.33 -20.75 6.06
N PRO A 144 20.20 -20.96 4.74
CA PRO A 144 20.02 -19.87 3.81
C PRO A 144 18.65 -19.21 4.00
N ILE A 145 18.59 -17.89 3.88
CA ILE A 145 17.34 -17.15 3.85
C ILE A 145 16.87 -17.08 2.39
N SER A 146 15.67 -17.59 2.13
CA SER A 146 15.10 -17.58 0.78
C SER A 146 14.70 -16.17 0.36
N ILE A 147 15.03 -15.79 -0.88
CA ILE A 147 14.54 -14.55 -1.49
C ILE A 147 13.01 -14.57 -1.60
N LEU A 148 12.42 -15.74 -1.87
CA LEU A 148 10.96 -15.90 -1.96
C LEU A 148 10.28 -15.61 -0.61
N ASP A 149 10.91 -15.95 0.51
CA ASP A 149 10.37 -15.65 1.84
C ASP A 149 10.40 -14.14 2.13
N LEU A 150 11.45 -13.46 1.67
CA LEU A 150 11.55 -12.00 1.76
C LEU A 150 10.51 -11.33 0.88
N GLU A 151 10.35 -11.75 -0.37
CA GLU A 151 9.33 -11.23 -1.29
C GLU A 151 7.92 -11.46 -0.73
N ALA A 152 7.62 -12.66 -0.24
CA ALA A 152 6.35 -12.96 0.40
C ALA A 152 6.12 -12.08 1.64
N LYS A 153 7.16 -11.83 2.45
CA LYS A 153 7.02 -10.92 3.59
C LYS A 153 6.79 -9.47 3.16
N LEU A 154 7.45 -9.01 2.10
CA LEU A 154 7.23 -7.66 1.56
C LEU A 154 5.82 -7.51 1.01
N ASP A 155 5.27 -8.55 0.38
CA ASP A 155 3.88 -8.59 -0.07
C ASP A 155 2.90 -8.61 1.13
N ASP A 156 3.17 -9.39 2.18
CA ASP A 156 2.39 -9.36 3.42
C ASP A 156 2.39 -7.96 4.06
N ILE A 157 3.55 -7.31 4.12
CA ILE A 157 3.67 -5.94 4.64
C ILE A 157 2.88 -4.99 3.75
N ARG A 158 3.01 -5.10 2.42
CA ARG A 158 2.21 -4.30 1.48
C ARG A 158 0.73 -4.49 1.74
N ASP A 159 0.27 -5.72 1.95
CA ASP A 159 -1.14 -6.06 2.17
C ASP A 159 -1.66 -5.60 3.53
N GLN A 160 -0.87 -5.74 4.60
CA GLN A 160 -1.19 -5.16 5.90
C GLN A 160 -1.28 -3.64 5.86
N MET A 161 -0.52 -3.03 4.95
CA MET A 161 -0.49 -1.59 4.74
C MET A 161 -1.40 -1.13 3.61
N LYS A 162 -2.06 -2.05 2.89
CA LYS A 162 -3.04 -1.72 1.86
C LYS A 162 -4.16 -0.94 2.51
N ARG A 163 -4.66 0.01 1.75
CA ARG A 163 -5.67 1.01 2.11
C ARG A 163 -7.05 0.41 2.45
N ASP A 164 -7.17 -0.90 2.66
CA ASP A 164 -8.42 -1.59 2.97
C ASP A 164 -8.87 -1.40 4.42
N ALA A 165 -7.96 -1.06 5.34
CA ALA A 165 -8.32 -0.55 6.65
C ALA A 165 -8.73 0.95 6.54
N LEU A 166 -9.73 1.26 5.71
CA LEU A 166 -10.44 2.52 5.82
C LEU A 166 -11.10 2.56 7.19
N VAL A 167 -10.52 3.32 8.12
CA VAL A 167 -11.10 3.48 9.45
C VAL A 167 -12.37 4.32 9.31
N ALA A 168 -13.48 3.80 9.85
CA ALA A 168 -14.76 4.50 9.91
C ALA A 168 -14.83 5.46 11.11
N ASP A 169 -13.95 6.46 11.11
CA ASP A 169 -13.82 7.46 12.19
C ASP A 169 -15.14 8.14 12.58
N PHE A 170 -16.06 8.31 11.62
CA PHE A 170 -17.32 9.03 11.81
C PHE A 170 -18.52 8.11 12.07
N GLU A 171 -18.33 6.79 12.21
CA GLU A 171 -19.45 5.85 12.38
C GLU A 171 -20.39 6.20 13.53
N HIS A 172 -19.82 6.71 14.63
CA HIS A 172 -20.56 7.13 15.83
C HIS A 172 -20.55 8.65 16.04
N ALA A 173 -20.10 9.45 15.07
CA ALA A 173 -20.07 10.90 15.21
C ALA A 173 -21.49 11.48 15.27
N ASP A 174 -21.73 12.42 16.18
CA ASP A 174 -22.99 13.15 16.21
C ASP A 174 -22.95 14.38 15.30
N LEU A 175 -24.13 14.79 14.83
CA LEU A 175 -24.27 16.02 14.08
C LEU A 175 -24.14 17.19 15.06
N PRO A 176 -23.25 18.17 14.84
CA PRO A 176 -23.16 19.32 15.72
C PRO A 176 -24.43 20.18 15.64
N ASP A 177 -24.97 20.59 16.80
CA ASP A 177 -26.23 21.36 16.92
C ASP A 177 -26.23 22.65 16.08
N THR A 178 -25.05 23.23 15.83
CA THR A 178 -24.89 24.46 15.03
C THR A 178 -25.30 24.31 13.57
N HIS A 179 -25.27 23.09 13.01
CA HIS A 179 -25.53 22.87 11.59
C HIS A 179 -26.96 22.42 11.29
N GLU A 180 -27.79 22.14 12.29
CA GLU A 180 -29.11 21.52 12.08
C GLU A 180 -30.03 22.35 11.17
N ALA A 181 -29.99 23.67 11.32
CA ALA A 181 -30.75 24.62 10.51
C ALA A 181 -30.26 24.69 9.06
N GLU A 182 -28.96 24.49 8.81
CA GLU A 182 -28.38 24.49 7.45
C GLU A 182 -28.86 23.31 6.61
N TYR A 183 -29.21 22.20 7.26
CA TYR A 183 -29.73 21.02 6.58
C TYR A 183 -31.20 21.16 6.17
N GLU A 184 -31.99 22.00 6.84
CA GLU A 184 -33.43 22.14 6.55
C GLU A 184 -33.71 22.60 5.12
N GLY A 185 -32.85 23.46 4.57
CA GLY A 185 -32.96 23.98 3.22
C GLY A 185 -32.44 23.05 2.13
N ARG A 186 -31.77 21.94 2.49
CA ARG A 186 -31.09 21.07 1.52
C ARG A 186 -32.06 20.21 0.71
N PRO A 187 -31.81 19.99 -0.59
CA PRO A 187 -32.70 19.20 -1.45
C PRO A 187 -33.06 17.82 -0.91
N PHE A 188 -32.11 17.07 -0.33
CA PHE A 188 -32.44 15.73 0.20
C PHE A 188 -33.45 15.78 1.36
N VAL A 189 -33.42 16.82 2.21
CA VAL A 189 -34.40 16.98 3.31
C VAL A 189 -35.75 17.38 2.74
N ARG A 190 -35.79 18.27 1.74
CA ARG A 190 -37.02 18.63 1.03
C ARG A 190 -37.68 17.40 0.38
N GLN A 191 -36.89 16.55 -0.27
CA GLN A 191 -37.36 15.29 -0.84
C GLN A 191 -37.98 14.37 0.21
N LEU A 192 -37.33 14.20 1.37
CA LEU A 192 -37.86 13.39 2.47
C LEU A 192 -39.20 13.94 2.99
N LYS A 193 -39.32 15.26 3.15
CA LYS A 193 -40.58 15.90 3.52
C LYS A 193 -41.67 15.72 2.46
N ALA A 194 -41.32 15.79 1.18
CA ALA A 194 -42.26 15.62 0.06
C ALA A 194 -42.93 14.24 0.06
N ILE A 195 -42.18 13.18 0.41
CA ILE A 195 -42.73 11.83 0.58
C ILE A 195 -43.38 11.61 1.96
N GLY A 196 -43.46 12.64 2.81
CA GLY A 196 -44.08 12.56 4.14
C GLY A 196 -43.22 11.91 5.22
N VAL A 197 -41.90 11.79 5.02
CA VAL A 197 -40.96 11.41 6.10
C VAL A 197 -40.74 12.61 7.01
N GLY A 198 -40.89 12.41 8.32
CA GLY A 198 -40.82 13.48 9.31
C GLY A 198 -40.19 13.04 10.64
N GLY A 199 -40.11 14.00 11.58
CA GLY A 199 -39.65 13.77 12.95
C GLY A 199 -38.21 13.21 13.03
N ASN A 200 -38.00 12.24 13.92
CA ASN A 200 -36.68 11.66 14.19
C ASN A 200 -36.02 11.01 12.96
N ARG A 201 -36.80 10.55 11.97
CA ARG A 201 -36.24 9.97 10.74
C ARG A 201 -35.46 11.00 9.92
N ILE A 202 -35.91 12.25 9.88
CA ILE A 202 -35.14 13.34 9.25
C ILE A 202 -33.84 13.58 10.01
N GLN A 203 -33.86 13.52 11.34
CA GLN A 203 -32.65 13.71 12.15
C GLN A 203 -31.62 12.59 11.91
N PHE A 204 -32.08 11.35 11.77
CA PHE A 204 -31.21 10.23 11.39
C PHE A 204 -30.62 10.41 9.99
N ALA A 205 -31.43 10.87 9.03
CA ALA A 205 -30.96 11.16 7.68
C ALA A 205 -29.90 12.27 7.64
N LYS A 206 -30.10 13.36 8.39
CA LYS A 206 -29.10 14.45 8.53
C LYS A 206 -27.78 13.93 9.11
N ARG A 207 -27.87 13.09 10.15
CA ARG A 207 -26.70 12.47 10.78
C ARG A 207 -25.96 11.55 9.81
N ASP A 208 -26.68 10.66 9.12
CA ASP A 208 -26.06 9.73 8.16
C ASP A 208 -25.40 10.48 6.99
N PHE A 209 -26.04 11.54 6.47
CA PHE A 209 -25.43 12.47 5.50
C PHE A 209 -24.11 13.04 6.05
N TYR A 210 -24.13 13.60 7.26
CA TYR A 210 -22.95 14.23 7.85
C TYR A 210 -21.80 13.24 8.02
N ARG A 211 -22.09 12.04 8.56
CA ARG A 211 -21.09 11.00 8.75
C ARG A 211 -20.45 10.58 7.43
N ALA A 212 -21.25 10.32 6.39
CA ALA A 212 -20.73 9.96 5.07
C ALA A 212 -19.89 11.09 4.46
N PHE A 213 -20.40 12.33 4.51
CA PHE A 213 -19.69 13.50 3.98
C PHE A 213 -18.35 13.73 4.69
N ALA A 214 -18.35 13.71 6.03
CA ALA A 214 -17.15 13.94 6.82
C ALA A 214 -16.12 12.82 6.66
N GLN A 215 -16.58 11.56 6.62
CA GLN A 215 -15.73 10.39 6.39
C GLN A 215 -15.05 10.46 5.01
N ARG A 216 -15.84 10.68 3.96
CA ARG A 216 -15.34 10.79 2.58
C ARG A 216 -14.37 11.97 2.43
N SER A 217 -14.69 13.11 3.05
CA SER A 217 -13.83 14.30 3.05
C SER A 217 -12.48 14.03 3.75
N LYS A 218 -12.50 13.30 4.88
CA LYS A 218 -11.27 12.89 5.57
C LYS A 218 -10.44 11.96 4.68
N TRP A 219 -11.07 10.95 4.07
CA TRP A 219 -10.38 10.02 3.20
C TRP A 219 -9.69 10.68 2.00
N VAL A 220 -10.33 11.67 1.38
CA VAL A 220 -9.74 12.47 0.30
C VAL A 220 -8.55 13.28 0.80
N ARG A 221 -8.69 14.00 1.93
CA ARG A 221 -7.59 14.81 2.50
C ARG A 221 -6.37 13.95 2.87
N GLU A 222 -6.59 12.75 3.38
CA GLU A 222 -5.53 11.81 3.77
C GLU A 222 -4.99 10.97 2.60
N HIS A 223 -5.51 11.17 1.38
CA HIS A 223 -5.09 10.43 0.17
C HIS A 223 -5.18 8.89 0.34
N VAL A 224 -6.12 8.42 1.17
CA VAL A 224 -6.37 6.98 1.41
C VAL A 224 -7.36 6.38 0.41
N VAL A 225 -8.01 7.24 -0.37
CA VAL A 225 -8.87 6.89 -1.50
C VAL A 225 -8.20 7.38 -2.79
N LEU A 226 -8.24 6.54 -3.83
CA LEU A 226 -7.75 6.82 -5.18
C LEU A 226 -8.72 7.72 -5.93
N ASP A 227 -8.19 8.44 -6.92
CA ASP A 227 -9.00 9.26 -7.82
C ASP A 227 -10.06 8.40 -8.51
N GLY A 228 -11.32 8.85 -8.47
CA GLY A 228 -12.45 8.19 -9.12
C GLY A 228 -13.10 7.04 -8.35
N GLU A 229 -12.53 6.53 -7.25
CA GLU A 229 -13.16 5.45 -6.46
C GLU A 229 -14.51 5.85 -5.88
N ILE A 230 -14.60 7.07 -5.35
CA ILE A 230 -15.86 7.63 -4.85
C ILE A 230 -16.88 7.74 -5.98
N THR A 231 -16.44 8.21 -7.15
CA THR A 231 -17.30 8.36 -8.33
C THR A 231 -17.81 7.00 -8.83
N HIS A 232 -16.97 5.97 -8.82
CA HIS A 232 -17.38 4.62 -9.19
C HIS A 232 -18.40 4.04 -8.21
N PHE A 233 -18.17 4.22 -6.90
CA PHE A 233 -19.14 3.81 -5.88
C PHE A 233 -20.48 4.52 -6.04
N GLU A 234 -20.47 5.84 -6.27
CA GLU A 234 -21.68 6.60 -6.56
C GLU A 234 -22.42 6.09 -7.81
N ALA A 235 -21.68 5.73 -8.86
CA ALA A 235 -22.27 5.13 -10.06
C ALA A 235 -22.99 3.80 -9.73
N THR A 236 -22.39 2.93 -8.92
CA THR A 236 -23.04 1.69 -8.45
C THR A 236 -24.32 1.98 -7.66
N LEU A 237 -24.32 2.98 -6.78
CA LEU A 237 -25.54 3.35 -6.03
C LEU A 237 -26.66 3.84 -6.97
N ILE A 238 -26.31 4.61 -8.00
CA ILE A 238 -27.26 5.09 -9.02
C ILE A 238 -27.81 3.91 -9.82
N GLU A 239 -26.95 3.01 -10.29
CA GLU A 239 -27.34 1.80 -11.05
C GLU A 239 -28.30 0.91 -10.25
N GLU A 240 -28.14 0.82 -8.94
CA GLU A 240 -29.02 0.04 -8.06
C GLU A 240 -30.34 0.75 -7.76
N TRP A 241 -30.33 2.07 -7.63
CA TRP A 241 -31.54 2.85 -7.43
C TRP A 241 -32.42 2.90 -8.68
N GLN A 242 -31.83 2.99 -9.87
CA GLN A 242 -32.54 3.31 -11.11
C GLN A 242 -33.67 2.31 -11.46
N PRO A 243 -33.48 0.97 -11.45
CA PRO A 243 -34.55 0.03 -11.77
C PRO A 243 -35.71 0.08 -10.78
N ARG A 244 -35.43 0.41 -9.51
CA ARG A 244 -36.44 0.52 -8.45
C ARG A 244 -37.26 1.79 -8.63
N PHE A 245 -36.58 2.89 -8.97
CA PHE A 245 -37.23 4.15 -9.29
C PHE A 245 -38.09 4.04 -10.54
N GLU A 246 -37.59 3.46 -11.63
CA GLU A 246 -38.36 3.25 -12.87
C GLU A 246 -39.64 2.42 -12.62
N ARG A 247 -39.54 1.33 -11.84
CA ARG A 247 -40.71 0.54 -11.44
C ARG A 247 -41.75 1.37 -10.66
N MET A 248 -41.30 2.22 -9.74
CA MET A 248 -42.19 3.11 -8.99
C MET A 248 -42.86 4.13 -9.92
N ARG A 249 -42.11 4.70 -10.87
CA ARG A 249 -42.64 5.65 -11.86
C ARG A 249 -43.69 5.02 -12.76
N GLU A 250 -43.43 3.83 -13.30
CA GLU A 250 -44.37 3.13 -14.18
C GLU A 250 -45.68 2.79 -13.45
N ARG A 251 -45.57 2.24 -12.24
CA ARG A 251 -46.74 1.84 -11.44
C ARG A 251 -47.64 3.01 -11.08
N HIS A 252 -47.07 4.19 -10.91
CA HIS A 252 -47.77 5.39 -10.44
C HIS A 252 -47.80 6.51 -11.49
N ALA A 253 -47.71 6.20 -12.78
CA ALA A 253 -47.67 7.20 -13.85
C ALA A 253 -48.94 8.07 -13.91
N GLY A 254 -50.12 7.52 -13.57
CA GLY A 254 -51.40 8.22 -13.56
C GLY A 254 -51.76 8.89 -12.23
N GLU A 255 -50.95 8.74 -11.19
CA GLU A 255 -51.21 9.32 -9.87
C GLU A 255 -50.89 10.83 -9.86
N PRO A 256 -51.75 11.67 -9.25
CA PRO A 256 -51.43 13.08 -8.99
C PRO A 256 -50.15 13.21 -8.16
N THR A 257 -49.38 14.27 -8.38
CA THR A 257 -48.11 14.55 -7.67
C THR A 257 -48.29 14.58 -6.14
N ASP A 258 -49.41 15.09 -5.64
CA ASP A 258 -49.69 15.17 -4.20
C ASP A 258 -50.42 13.94 -3.63
N SER A 259 -50.57 12.86 -4.42
CA SER A 259 -51.35 11.70 -3.97
C SER A 259 -50.67 10.98 -2.81
N THR A 260 -51.46 10.53 -1.85
CA THR A 260 -50.98 9.74 -0.70
C THR A 260 -50.34 8.43 -1.17
N THR A 261 -50.87 7.84 -2.24
CA THR A 261 -50.32 6.66 -2.90
C THR A 261 -48.89 6.90 -3.37
N LEU A 262 -48.62 8.04 -4.01
CA LEU A 262 -47.29 8.38 -4.51
C LEU A 262 -46.30 8.67 -3.38
N ARG A 263 -46.76 9.31 -2.29
CA ARG A 263 -45.96 9.48 -1.07
C ARG A 263 -45.56 8.15 -0.45
N HIS A 264 -46.50 7.21 -0.32
CA HIS A 264 -46.21 5.87 0.19
C HIS A 264 -45.22 5.12 -0.70
N ALA A 265 -45.36 5.20 -2.02
CA ALA A 265 -44.40 4.59 -2.95
C ALA A 265 -42.98 5.17 -2.79
N GLY A 266 -42.86 6.47 -2.52
CA GLY A 266 -41.59 7.10 -2.20
C GLY A 266 -41.02 6.68 -0.84
N GLN A 267 -41.89 6.46 0.16
CA GLN A 267 -41.49 5.90 1.46
C GLN A 267 -40.97 4.47 1.33
N ASP A 268 -41.59 3.64 0.50
CA ASP A 268 -41.15 2.27 0.24
C ASP A 268 -39.75 2.25 -0.42
N LEU A 269 -39.54 3.12 -1.41
CA LEU A 269 -38.23 3.28 -2.06
C LEU A 269 -37.16 3.76 -1.09
N TYR A 270 -37.51 4.69 -0.21
CA TYR A 270 -36.59 5.20 0.81
C TYR A 270 -36.32 4.17 1.93
N GLN A 271 -37.31 3.36 2.31
CA GLN A 271 -37.15 2.28 3.29
C GLN A 271 -36.16 1.21 2.82
N TRP A 272 -36.13 0.91 1.52
CA TRP A 272 -35.12 0.05 0.91
C TRP A 272 -33.70 0.59 1.17
N VAL A 273 -33.49 1.89 1.03
CA VAL A 273 -32.21 2.53 1.36
C VAL A 273 -31.85 2.31 2.83
N GLU A 274 -32.80 2.51 3.74
CA GLU A 274 -32.54 2.39 5.18
C GLU A 274 -32.24 0.97 5.66
N SER A 275 -32.74 -0.06 4.96
CA SER A 275 -32.75 -1.46 5.43
C SER A 275 -31.82 -2.39 4.64
N ASP A 276 -31.80 -2.25 3.30
CA ASP A 276 -31.28 -3.27 2.40
C ASP A 276 -30.02 -2.82 1.64
N THR A 277 -29.59 -1.56 1.78
CA THR A 277 -28.41 -1.06 1.07
C THR A 277 -27.12 -1.34 1.83
N HIS A 278 -26.43 -2.38 1.37
CA HIS A 278 -25.16 -2.87 1.92
C HIS A 278 -24.12 -2.98 0.81
N PHE A 279 -23.99 -1.93 -0.02
CA PHE A 279 -23.03 -1.94 -1.11
C PHE A 279 -21.63 -1.68 -0.57
N PRO A 280 -20.64 -2.50 -0.97
CA PRO A 280 -19.29 -2.39 -0.46
C PRO A 280 -18.58 -1.18 -1.07
N PHE A 281 -17.96 -0.36 -0.22
CA PHE A 281 -16.87 0.54 -0.61
C PHE A 281 -15.55 -0.13 -0.20
N ARG A 282 -14.91 -0.84 -1.13
CA ARG A 282 -13.83 -1.81 -0.83
C ARG A 282 -14.33 -2.88 0.16
N ALA A 283 -13.68 -3.03 1.32
CA ALA A 283 -14.11 -3.94 2.39
C ALA A 283 -15.17 -3.34 3.33
N GLN A 284 -15.51 -2.05 3.19
CA GLN A 284 -16.39 -1.35 4.12
C GLN A 284 -17.84 -1.44 3.69
N VAL A 285 -18.71 -1.89 4.60
CA VAL A 285 -20.17 -2.02 4.36
C VAL A 285 -20.96 -1.24 5.42
N HIS A 286 -20.38 -0.19 5.98
CA HIS A 286 -21.03 0.58 7.03
C HIS A 286 -22.32 1.24 6.52
N ARG A 287 -23.40 1.11 7.30
CA ARG A 287 -24.72 1.65 6.96
C ARG A 287 -24.68 3.16 6.71
N PHE A 288 -23.99 3.92 7.56
CA PHE A 288 -23.92 5.38 7.42
C PHE A 288 -23.29 5.81 6.09
N LEU A 289 -22.34 5.01 5.56
CA LEU A 289 -21.67 5.31 4.30
C LEU A 289 -22.62 5.13 3.11
N ASN A 290 -23.40 4.04 3.11
CA ASN A 290 -24.39 3.77 2.07
C ASN A 290 -25.55 4.78 2.13
N VAL A 291 -26.27 4.82 3.25
CA VAL A 291 -27.45 5.68 3.44
C VAL A 291 -27.07 7.16 3.28
N GLY A 292 -25.96 7.57 3.89
CA GLY A 292 -25.45 8.93 3.77
C GLY A 292 -25.04 9.29 2.34
N SER A 293 -24.44 8.36 1.59
CA SER A 293 -24.10 8.62 0.17
C SER A 293 -25.34 8.74 -0.71
N TYR A 294 -26.40 7.98 -0.45
CA TYR A 294 -27.70 8.20 -1.10
C TYR A 294 -28.28 9.58 -0.77
N HIS A 295 -28.15 10.06 0.47
CA HIS A 295 -28.55 11.43 0.80
C HIS A 295 -27.69 12.48 0.10
N MET A 296 -26.39 12.25 -0.08
CA MET A 296 -25.51 13.12 -0.87
C MET A 296 -25.94 13.16 -2.34
N LEU A 297 -26.22 12.01 -2.95
CA LEU A 297 -26.72 11.93 -4.33
C LEU A 297 -28.10 12.58 -4.48
N ALA A 298 -28.98 12.44 -3.49
CA ALA A 298 -30.28 13.10 -3.48
C ALA A 298 -30.16 14.61 -3.32
N ASN A 299 -29.15 15.06 -2.55
CA ASN A 299 -28.82 16.47 -2.41
C ASN A 299 -28.34 17.09 -3.74
N GLU A 300 -27.66 16.30 -4.57
CA GLU A 300 -27.21 16.69 -5.93
C GLU A 300 -28.29 16.44 -7.01
N LEU A 301 -29.49 16.00 -6.62
CA LEU A 301 -30.58 15.63 -7.54
C LEU A 301 -30.21 14.54 -8.57
N LYS A 302 -29.19 13.73 -8.29
CA LYS A 302 -28.82 12.56 -9.11
C LYS A 302 -29.75 11.37 -8.87
N VAL A 303 -30.27 11.27 -7.65
CA VAL A 303 -31.29 10.29 -7.25
C VAL A 303 -32.43 11.00 -6.53
N GLY A 304 -33.58 10.35 -6.42
CA GLY A 304 -34.66 10.87 -5.61
C GLY A 304 -35.72 9.87 -5.20
N TRP A 305 -36.55 10.30 -4.25
CA TRP A 305 -37.54 9.43 -3.61
C TRP A 305 -38.95 9.60 -4.18
N HIS A 306 -39.21 10.73 -4.85
CA HIS A 306 -40.49 11.07 -5.44
C HIS A 306 -40.39 11.01 -6.97
N ARG A 307 -41.45 10.60 -7.70
CA ARG A 307 -41.45 10.59 -9.18
C ARG A 307 -40.99 11.93 -9.78
N ASP A 308 -41.52 13.01 -9.21
CA ASP A 308 -41.32 14.39 -9.66
C ASP A 308 -40.26 15.12 -8.79
N PHE A 309 -39.32 14.40 -8.16
CA PHE A 309 -38.39 14.98 -7.17
C PHE A 309 -37.57 16.15 -7.69
N ALA A 310 -37.17 16.12 -8.98
CA ALA A 310 -36.39 17.19 -9.59
C ALA A 310 -37.18 18.50 -9.64
N ASP A 311 -38.49 18.43 -9.87
CA ASP A 311 -39.35 19.63 -9.93
C ASP A 311 -39.77 20.11 -8.54
N LEU A 312 -39.97 19.19 -7.59
CA LEU A 312 -40.28 19.50 -6.19
C LEU A 312 -39.11 20.10 -5.42
N CYS A 313 -37.88 19.94 -5.91
CA CYS A 313 -36.65 20.37 -5.24
C CYS A 313 -35.78 21.31 -6.08
N LYS A 314 -36.24 21.73 -7.27
CA LYS A 314 -35.71 22.93 -7.91
C LYS A 314 -35.98 24.11 -7.00
N ASP A 315 -34.96 24.91 -6.77
CA ASP A 315 -35.17 26.22 -6.14
C ASP A 315 -36.10 27.03 -7.06
N GLU A 316 -37.06 27.74 -6.46
CA GLU A 316 -37.60 28.94 -7.08
C GLU A 316 -36.44 29.93 -7.17
N ASP A 317 -35.65 29.85 -8.25
CA ASP A 317 -34.65 30.87 -8.55
C ASP A 317 -35.38 32.20 -8.76
N GLY A 318 -35.23 33.07 -7.77
CA GLY A 318 -35.15 34.51 -7.98
C GLY A 318 -33.72 34.91 -8.32
#